data_AF-A0A8X6JAN8-F1
#
_entry.id   AF-A0A8X6JAN8-F1
#
_cell.length_a   1.000
_cell.length_b   1.000
_cell.length_c   1.000
_cell.angle_alpha   90.00
_cell.angle_beta   90.00
_cell.angle_gamma   90.00
#
_symmetry.space_group_name_H-M   'P 1'
#
loop_
_entity.id
_entity.type
_entity.pdbx_description
1 polymer ?
#
loop_
_entity_poly.entity_id
_entity_poly.type
_entity_poly.pdbx_seq_one_letter_code
_entity_poly.pdbx_strand_id
1 'polypeptide(L)'
;MKTPWLPYEGPYPVIKRYAKYFDISIKGVSPTISIYRLKPCFFADPDPYKPTLDDNSINHHQLCQLLHITHNRTLLSNLQNFE
;
A
#
# COMPACT_ATOMS: atom_id res chain seq x y z
N MET A 1 -14.06 -31.75 -16.93
CA MET A 1 -13.75 -30.30 -16.99
C MET A 1 -13.65 -29.79 -15.55
N LYS A 2 -12.52 -29.21 -15.12
CA LYS A 2 -12.40 -28.62 -13.77
C LYS A 2 -13.03 -27.23 -13.82
N THR A 3 -14.04 -26.98 -13.01
CA THR A 3 -14.60 -25.63 -12.84
C THR A 3 -13.53 -24.72 -12.23
N PRO A 4 -13.32 -23.50 -12.78
CA PRO A 4 -12.37 -22.56 -12.20
C PRO A 4 -12.88 -22.11 -10.83
N TRP A 5 -11.94 -21.90 -9.90
CA TRP A 5 -12.26 -21.31 -8.60
C TRP A 5 -12.81 -19.90 -8.81
N LEU A 6 -13.84 -19.56 -8.03
CA LEU A 6 -14.36 -18.20 -8.02
C LEU A 6 -13.26 -17.23 -7.53
N PRO A 7 -13.19 -16.01 -8.10
CA PRO A 7 -12.29 -14.98 -7.60
C PRO A 7 -12.52 -14.66 -6.13
N TYR A 8 -11.48 -14.13 -5.46
CA TYR A 8 -11.66 -13.55 -4.13
C TYR A 8 -12.49 -12.27 -4.23
N GLU A 9 -13.43 -12.08 -3.30
CA GLU A 9 -14.21 -10.85 -3.14
C GLU A 9 -13.55 -9.96 -2.07
N GLY A 10 -13.60 -8.64 -2.23
CA GLY A 10 -12.99 -7.67 -1.31
C GLY A 10 -12.25 -6.54 -2.05
N PRO A 11 -11.57 -5.64 -1.33
CA PRO A 11 -11.01 -5.79 0.01
C PRO A 11 -12.00 -5.58 1.16
N TYR A 12 -11.84 -6.37 2.22
CA TYR A 12 -12.61 -6.20 3.46
C TYR A 12 -11.69 -5.86 4.62
N PRO A 13 -12.04 -4.86 5.45
CA PRO A 13 -11.23 -4.50 6.60
C PRO A 13 -11.29 -5.60 7.67
N VAL A 14 -10.13 -5.88 8.26
CA VAL A 14 -10.01 -6.77 9.42
C VAL A 14 -10.45 -6.00 10.66
N ILE A 15 -11.43 -6.53 11.37
CA ILE A 15 -11.90 -6.00 12.66
C ILE A 15 -11.02 -6.56 13.79
N LYS A 16 -10.76 -7.88 13.77
CA LYS A 16 -9.99 -8.57 14.81
C LYS A 16 -9.20 -9.74 14.24
N ARG A 17 -8.00 -9.97 14.79
CA ARG A 17 -7.09 -11.04 14.40
C ARG A 17 -6.91 -12.06 15.51
N TYR A 18 -6.93 -13.33 15.15
CA TYR A 18 -6.57 -14.48 15.99
C TYR A 18 -5.41 -15.24 15.33
N ALA A 19 -4.95 -16.33 15.96
CA ALA A 19 -3.82 -17.10 15.46
C ALA A 19 -4.04 -17.68 14.03
N LYS A 20 -5.25 -18.16 13.72
CA LYS A 20 -5.59 -18.80 12.42
C LYS A 20 -6.89 -18.28 11.79
N TYR A 21 -7.51 -17.28 12.42
CA TYR A 21 -8.82 -16.74 12.05
C TYR A 21 -8.83 -15.22 12.12
N PHE A 22 -9.76 -14.60 11.40
CA PHE A 22 -9.97 -13.17 11.33
C PHE A 22 -11.46 -12.85 11.34
N ASP A 23 -11.85 -11.85 12.11
CA ASP A 23 -13.17 -11.23 11.98
C ASP A 23 -13.03 -10.08 10.98
N ILE A 24 -13.82 -10.08 9.90
CA ILE A 24 -13.77 -9.06 8.84
C ILE A 24 -15.12 -8.34 8.72
N SER A 25 -15.13 -7.09 8.28
CA SER A 25 -16.41 -6.39 8.00
C SER A 25 -16.86 -6.63 6.56
N ILE A 26 -17.96 -7.37 6.39
CA ILE A 26 -18.63 -7.54 5.11
C ILE A 26 -20.06 -7.00 5.25
N LYS A 27 -20.37 -5.90 4.54
CA LYS A 27 -21.74 -5.36 4.42
C LYS A 27 -22.44 -5.18 5.79
N GLY A 28 -21.70 -4.72 6.80
CA GLY A 28 -22.22 -4.50 8.16
C GLY A 28 -22.29 -5.74 9.05
N VAL A 29 -21.90 -6.91 8.55
CA VAL A 29 -21.76 -8.15 9.32
C VAL A 29 -20.28 -8.41 9.59
N SER A 30 -19.97 -9.08 10.71
CA SER A 30 -18.61 -9.42 11.13
C SER A 30 -18.36 -10.94 11.16
N PRO A 31 -18.32 -11.63 10.01
CA PRO A 31 -18.02 -13.07 9.98
C PRO A 31 -16.57 -13.37 10.37
N THR A 32 -16.37 -14.51 11.03
CA THR A 32 -15.06 -15.09 11.31
C THR A 32 -14.64 -16.03 10.17
N ILE A 33 -13.46 -15.79 9.59
CA ILE A 33 -12.93 -16.59 8.48
C ILE A 33 -11.52 -17.11 8.76
N SER A 34 -11.17 -18.26 8.17
CA SER A 34 -9.84 -18.84 8.28
C SER A 34 -8.81 -18.07 7.44
N ILE A 35 -7.56 -18.03 7.91
CA ILE A 35 -6.41 -17.50 7.17
C ILE A 35 -6.26 -18.10 5.75
N TYR A 36 -6.68 -19.35 5.52
CA TYR A 36 -6.58 -20.00 4.21
C TYR A 36 -7.55 -19.45 3.16
N ARG A 37 -8.56 -18.69 3.58
CA ARG A 37 -9.55 -18.05 2.68
C ARG A 37 -9.26 -16.57 2.44
N LEU A 38 -8.10 -16.08 2.86
CA LEU A 38 -7.71 -14.67 2.75
C LEU A 38 -6.56 -14.48 1.76
N LYS A 39 -6.56 -13.30 1.15
CA LYS A 39 -5.40 -12.72 0.45
C LYS A 39 -5.07 -11.37 1.09
N PRO A 40 -3.79 -11.05 1.32
CA PRO A 40 -3.41 -9.74 1.81
C PRO A 40 -3.75 -8.67 0.76
N CYS A 41 -4.23 -7.52 1.24
CA CYS A 41 -4.48 -6.34 0.44
C CYS A 41 -3.87 -5.15 1.18
N PHE A 42 -3.09 -4.35 0.47
CA PHE A 42 -2.48 -3.13 0.98
C PHE A 42 -3.16 -1.96 0.29
N PHE A 43 -3.36 -0.87 1.02
CA PHE A 43 -3.72 0.39 0.38
C PHE A 43 -2.53 0.82 -0.47
N ALA A 44 -2.78 1.21 -1.72
CA ALA A 44 -1.78 1.95 -2.45
C ALA A 44 -1.54 3.25 -1.69
N ASP A 45 -0.28 3.56 -1.43
CA ASP A 45 0.06 4.88 -0.91
C ASP A 45 -0.53 5.93 -1.86
N PRO A 46 -1.13 7.01 -1.34
CA PRO A 46 -1.52 8.11 -2.19
C PRO A 46 -0.28 8.52 -2.98
N ASP A 47 -0.39 8.51 -4.30
CA ASP A 47 0.72 8.91 -5.17
C ASP A 47 1.15 10.32 -4.73
N PRO A 48 2.38 10.50 -4.22
CA PRO A 48 2.85 11.79 -3.73
C PRO A 48 2.95 12.83 -4.86
N TYR A 49 2.81 12.41 -6.12
CA TYR A 49 2.74 13.26 -7.29
C TYR A 49 1.34 13.48 -7.83
N LYS A 50 0.29 12.85 -7.28
CA LYS A 50 -1.08 13.12 -7.71
C LYS A 50 -1.48 14.49 -7.18
N PRO A 51 -1.55 15.54 -8.01
CA PRO A 51 -1.93 16.85 -7.54
C PRO A 51 -3.38 16.75 -7.10
N THR A 52 -3.67 17.07 -5.84
CA THR A 52 -5.02 17.48 -5.49
C THR A 52 -5.27 18.76 -6.26
N LEU A 53 -6.26 18.76 -7.17
CA LEU A 53 -6.72 19.98 -7.80
C LEU A 53 -7.65 20.67 -6.80
N ASP A 54 -7.06 21.34 -5.80
CA ASP A 54 -7.74 22.38 -5.04
C ASP A 54 -7.42 23.74 -5.67
N ASP A 55 -8.47 24.42 -6.13
CA ASP A 55 -8.44 25.47 -7.15
C ASP A 55 -7.71 26.78 -6.79
N ASN A 56 -7.10 26.96 -5.61
CA ASN A 56 -6.47 28.24 -5.27
C ASN A 56 -5.34 28.13 -4.23
N SER A 57 -4.08 27.89 -4.64
CA SER A 57 -2.86 28.63 -4.19
C SER A 57 -1.51 27.90 -4.42
N ILE A 58 -0.82 28.32 -5.49
CA ILE A 58 0.65 28.48 -5.70
C ILE A 58 1.65 27.33 -5.31
N ASN A 59 2.21 26.69 -6.35
CA ASN A 59 3.64 26.56 -6.73
C ASN A 59 4.79 26.71 -5.68
N HIS A 60 4.83 25.92 -4.61
CA HIS A 60 6.05 25.79 -3.78
C HIS A 60 6.42 24.31 -3.43
N HIS A 61 5.52 23.35 -3.64
CA HIS A 61 5.75 21.95 -3.25
C HIS A 61 6.59 21.14 -4.25
N GLN A 62 6.57 21.53 -5.54
CA GLN A 62 7.52 21.05 -6.55
C GLN A 62 8.99 21.23 -6.11
N LEU A 63 9.29 22.23 -5.26
CA LEU A 63 10.65 22.48 -4.77
C LEU A 63 11.14 21.44 -3.76
N CYS A 64 10.25 20.75 -3.04
CA CYS A 64 10.65 19.76 -2.02
C CYS A 64 10.86 18.34 -2.58
N GLN A 65 10.25 18.00 -3.71
CA GLN A 65 10.43 16.67 -4.31
C GLN A 65 11.79 16.53 -5.01
N LEU A 66 12.31 17.62 -5.59
CA LEU A 66 13.69 17.73 -6.09
C LEU A 66 14.74 17.37 -5.02
N LEU A 67 14.48 17.71 -3.74
CA LEU A 67 15.41 17.42 -2.65
C LEU A 67 15.54 15.92 -2.32
N HIS A 68 14.52 15.09 -2.59
CA HIS A 68 14.58 13.65 -2.29
C HIS A 68 15.35 12.86 -3.36
N ILE A 69 15.38 13.33 -4.61
CA ILE A 69 16.25 12.77 -5.67
C ILE A 69 17.73 12.80 -5.22
N THR A 70 18.11 13.83 -4.47
CA THR A 70 19.45 14.03 -3.94
C THR A 70 19.92 12.94 -2.96
N HIS A 71 19.03 12.29 -2.19
CA HIS A 71 19.40 11.20 -1.28
C HIS A 71 19.81 9.90 -2.00
N ASN A 72 19.50 9.75 -3.29
CA ASN A 72 20.00 8.63 -4.11
C ASN A 72 21.49 8.79 -4.50
N ARG A 73 22.13 9.93 -4.24
CA ARG A 73 23.60 10.09 -4.37
C ARG A 73 24.39 9.37 -3.28
N THR A 74 23.79 9.07 -2.13
CA THR A 74 24.48 8.43 -0.98
C THR A 74 24.89 6.97 -1.24
N LEU A 75 24.50 6.38 -2.38
CA LEU A 75 24.95 5.05 -2.81
C LEU A 75 26.27 5.07 -3.62
N LEU A 76 26.77 6.25 -4.02
CA LEU A 76 28.02 6.37 -4.78
C LEU A 76 29.28 6.43 -3.90
N SER A 77 29.16 6.57 -2.57
CA SER A 77 30.32 6.68 -1.67
C SER A 77 30.97 5.35 -1.28
N ASN A 78 30.43 4.20 -1.71
CA ASN A 78 30.98 2.87 -1.39
C ASN A 78 31.90 2.27 -2.49
N LEU A 79 32.23 3.01 -3.55
CA LEU A 79 33.14 2.57 -4.62
C LEU A 79 34.51 3.27 -4.60
N GLN A 80 34.93 3.82 -3.46
CA GLN A 80 36.20 4.55 -3.35
C GLN A 80 37.01 4.10 -2.13
N ASN A 81 37.11 2.77 -1.94
CA ASN A 81 38.07 2.12 -1.04
C ASN A 81 38.71 0.94 -1.79
N PHE A 82 39.57 1.25 -2.76
CA PHE A 82 40.62 0.36 -3.25
C PHE A 82 41.80 1.26 -3.64
N GLU A 83 42.58 1.66 -2.64
CA GLU A 83 44.04 1.52 -2.52
C GLU A 83 44.46 1.85 -1.08
#